data_AF-A0A1N6KCW2-F1
#
_entry.id   AF-A0A1N6KCW2-F1
#
_cell.length_a   1.000
_cell.length_b   1.000
_cell.length_c   1.000
_cell.angle_alpha   90.00
_cell.angle_beta   90.00
_cell.angle_gamma   90.00
#
_symmetry.space_group_name_H-M   'P 1'
#
loop_
_entity.id
_entity.type
_entity.pdbx_description
1 polymer ?
#
loop_
_entity_poly.entity_id
_entity_poly.type
_entity_poly.pdbx_seq_one_letter_code
_entity_poly.pdbx_strand_id
1 'polypeptide(L)'
;MRRVPGVAPALVPAPSTPRLAAARGGAAIRPGPPHPRPDGRAARGALPGLREIEQEEGWMSLKPMILAGALALASALPALAGDIVIEDPYARASTMMSKSGAAFMTLVNTGAEDDRLVAASSDIAAKVELHTHREDAGGVMRMVEVEEGFAVPAGGRHELARGGDHVMFLGLTRPLEQGDTVTVTLRFETAGEIVVEMPVDLGRGAMGGGMQMGN
;
A
#
# COMPACT_ATOMS: atom_id res chain seq x y z
N MET A 1 46.48 14.63 -37.43
CA MET A 1 46.30 15.54 -36.28
C MET A 1 45.27 16.62 -36.65
N ARG A 2 44.00 16.46 -36.27
CA ARG A 2 42.95 17.49 -36.42
C ARG A 2 42.48 17.87 -35.03
N ARG A 3 42.58 19.16 -34.67
CA ARG A 3 42.18 19.70 -33.36
C ARG A 3 40.65 19.85 -33.32
N VAL A 4 40.04 19.30 -32.28
CA VAL A 4 38.62 19.50 -31.94
C VAL A 4 38.53 20.76 -31.06
N PRO A 5 37.67 21.76 -31.36
CA PRO A 5 37.48 22.91 -30.49
C PRO A 5 36.63 22.54 -29.27
N GLY A 6 37.08 22.99 -28.10
CA GLY A 6 36.54 22.66 -26.78
C GLY A 6 35.19 23.31 -26.46
N VAL A 7 34.41 22.55 -25.70
CA VAL A 7 33.10 22.89 -25.13
C VAL A 7 33.28 23.84 -23.95
N ALA A 8 32.57 24.97 -23.96
CA ALA A 8 32.46 25.86 -22.81
C ALA A 8 31.34 25.35 -21.86
N PRO A 9 31.56 25.25 -20.54
CA PRO A 9 30.51 24.86 -19.60
C PRO A 9 29.55 26.03 -19.33
N ALA A 10 28.26 25.78 -19.51
CA ALA A 10 27.19 26.71 -19.16
C ALA A 10 27.03 26.80 -17.63
N LEU A 11 26.86 28.04 -17.17
CA LEU A 11 26.74 28.45 -15.77
C LEU A 11 25.41 27.97 -15.17
N VAL A 12 25.48 27.21 -14.07
CA VAL A 12 24.32 26.72 -13.30
C VAL A 12 23.80 27.83 -12.37
N PRO A 13 22.51 28.23 -12.41
CA PRO A 13 21.94 29.14 -11.42
C PRO A 13 21.61 28.42 -10.10
N ALA A 14 21.90 29.08 -8.98
CA ALA A 14 21.68 28.59 -7.62
C ALA A 14 20.19 28.53 -7.22
N PRO A 15 19.78 27.58 -6.35
CA PRO A 15 18.40 27.49 -5.85
C PRO A 15 18.09 28.56 -4.80
N SER A 16 16.91 29.17 -4.92
CA SER A 16 16.34 30.15 -4.00
C SER A 16 15.71 29.48 -2.77
N THR A 17 16.05 29.98 -1.58
CA THR A 17 15.53 29.55 -0.28
C THR A 17 14.07 29.95 -0.05
N PRO A 18 13.20 29.08 0.52
CA PRO A 18 11.86 29.48 0.94
C PRO A 18 11.87 30.21 2.30
N ARG A 19 11.07 31.28 2.38
CA ARG A 19 10.89 32.16 3.54
C ARG A 19 9.85 31.56 4.48
N LEU A 20 10.25 31.25 5.72
CA LEU A 20 9.39 30.70 6.77
C LEU A 20 8.47 31.81 7.33
N ALA A 21 7.14 31.66 7.18
CA ALA A 21 6.16 32.54 7.80
C ALA A 21 5.61 31.90 9.08
N ALA A 22 5.85 32.55 10.21
CA ALA A 22 5.31 32.21 11.51
C ALA A 22 3.88 32.77 11.66
N ALA A 23 2.93 31.93 12.10
CA ALA A 23 1.62 32.37 12.56
C ALA A 23 1.40 31.93 14.02
N ARG A 24 1.23 32.93 14.88
CA ARG A 24 0.87 32.83 16.30
C ARG A 24 -0.65 32.97 16.46
N GLY A 25 -1.20 32.30 17.48
CA GLY A 25 -2.51 32.59 18.11
C GLY A 25 -3.24 31.30 18.47
N GLY A 26 -3.63 30.95 19.70
CA GLY A 26 -3.74 31.70 20.95
C GLY A 26 -5.20 31.99 21.31
N ALA A 27 -5.90 31.04 21.96
CA ALA A 27 -7.14 31.24 22.73
C ALA A 27 -7.42 30.00 23.59
N ALA A 28 -7.14 30.01 24.89
CA ALA A 28 -8.00 30.48 26.00
C ALA A 28 -9.00 29.41 26.50
N ILE A 29 -8.56 28.66 27.51
CA ILE A 29 -9.33 27.69 28.29
C ILE A 29 -10.19 28.45 29.32
N ARG A 30 -11.49 28.16 29.38
CA ARG A 30 -12.41 28.68 30.42
C ARG A 30 -12.70 27.59 31.47
N PRO A 31 -12.66 27.89 32.78
CA PRO A 31 -13.02 26.95 33.83
C PRO A 31 -14.54 26.95 34.11
N GLY A 32 -15.12 25.75 34.28
CA GLY A 32 -16.51 25.55 34.71
C GLY A 32 -16.66 25.43 36.24
N PRO A 33 -17.85 25.71 36.81
CA PRO A 33 -18.11 25.88 38.25
C PRO A 33 -18.30 24.55 39.02
N PRO A 34 -18.29 24.58 40.38
CA PRO A 34 -17.99 23.41 41.23
C PRO A 34 -19.20 22.54 41.63
N HIS A 35 -18.91 21.29 42.00
CA HIS A 35 -19.83 20.28 42.53
C HIS A 35 -20.43 20.63 43.92
N PRO A 36 -21.68 20.21 44.21
CA PRO A 36 -22.22 20.23 45.56
C PRO A 36 -21.80 19.02 46.40
N ARG A 37 -21.57 19.26 47.70
CA ARG A 37 -21.28 18.27 48.76
C ARG A 37 -22.56 17.58 49.27
N PRO A 38 -22.47 16.40 49.90
CA PRO A 38 -23.61 15.73 50.51
C PRO A 38 -23.79 16.18 51.97
N ASP A 39 -24.99 16.67 52.30
CA ASP A 39 -25.40 16.87 53.68
C ASP A 39 -25.98 15.57 54.24
N GLY A 40 -25.28 15.00 55.21
CA GLY A 40 -25.81 13.94 56.05
C GLY A 40 -26.80 14.52 57.06
N ARG A 41 -27.98 13.90 57.19
CA ARG A 41 -28.75 13.97 58.43
C ARG A 41 -29.53 12.70 58.68
N ALA A 42 -29.14 12.06 59.77
CA ALA A 42 -29.77 10.90 60.39
C ALA A 42 -31.07 11.25 61.14
N ALA A 43 -32.00 10.31 61.16
CA ALA A 43 -33.02 10.10 62.20
C ALA A 43 -33.39 8.59 62.14
N ARG A 44 -32.93 7.72 63.06
CA ARG A 44 -33.41 7.39 64.42
C ARG A 44 -34.87 6.93 64.53
N GLY A 45 -35.07 5.73 65.08
CA GLY A 45 -36.30 5.18 65.66
C GLY A 45 -36.59 3.75 65.17
N ALA A 46 -36.01 2.70 65.78
CA ALA A 46 -36.53 1.93 66.92
C ALA A 46 -37.73 1.01 66.58
N LEU A 47 -37.53 -0.32 66.59
CA LEU A 47 -38.08 -1.30 67.57
C LEU A 47 -37.86 -2.77 67.10
N PRO A 48 -37.85 -3.74 68.03
CA PRO A 48 -37.37 -5.13 67.83
C PRO A 48 -38.52 -6.13 67.59
N GLY A 49 -38.21 -7.32 67.09
CA GLY A 49 -39.16 -8.44 67.14
C GLY A 49 -38.88 -9.55 66.14
N LEU A 50 -38.24 -10.61 66.63
CA LEU A 50 -38.20 -11.95 66.05
C LEU A 50 -39.62 -12.40 65.65
N ARG A 51 -39.80 -12.99 64.46
CA ARG A 51 -40.41 -14.32 64.24
C ARG A 51 -40.11 -14.83 62.83
N GLU A 52 -39.64 -16.05 62.81
CA GLU A 52 -39.44 -16.98 61.70
C GLU A 52 -40.79 -17.46 61.21
N ILE A 53 -41.17 -17.19 59.94
CA ILE A 53 -42.31 -17.83 59.29
C ILE A 53 -42.09 -17.90 57.77
N GLU A 54 -41.81 -19.12 57.33
CA GLU A 54 -42.30 -19.81 56.13
C GLU A 54 -41.98 -19.31 54.71
N GLN A 55 -41.40 -20.25 54.00
CA GLN A 55 -41.34 -20.39 52.56
C GLN A 55 -42.72 -20.52 51.90
N GLU A 56 -42.68 -20.31 50.58
CA GLU A 56 -43.54 -20.85 49.52
C GLU A 56 -44.61 -19.91 48.91
N GLU A 57 -44.36 -19.65 47.62
CA GLU A 57 -45.33 -19.64 46.50
C GLU A 57 -46.21 -18.40 46.28
N GLY A 58 -45.98 -17.69 45.17
CA GLY A 58 -46.95 -16.68 44.72
C GLY A 58 -46.56 -15.80 43.55
N TRP A 59 -46.55 -16.38 42.35
CA TRP A 59 -47.01 -15.76 41.10
C TRP A 59 -46.18 -14.62 40.46
N MET A 60 -45.58 -14.97 39.31
CA MET A 60 -44.90 -14.10 38.36
C MET A 60 -45.71 -12.85 37.99
N SER A 61 -45.10 -11.67 38.05
CA SER A 61 -45.29 -10.69 36.98
C SER A 61 -44.27 -9.55 36.99
N LEU A 62 -43.89 -9.19 35.76
CA LEU A 62 -43.21 -7.98 35.31
C LEU A 62 -41.66 -7.97 35.30
N LYS A 63 -41.18 -8.37 34.11
CA LYS A 63 -40.24 -7.66 33.22
C LYS A 63 -38.80 -8.22 33.17
N PRO A 64 -38.47 -9.04 32.15
CA PRO A 64 -37.10 -9.33 31.79
C PRO A 64 -36.55 -8.12 31.04
N MET A 65 -35.87 -7.24 31.74
CA MET A 65 -35.11 -6.17 31.09
C MET A 65 -33.84 -6.01 31.90
N ILE A 66 -32.70 -5.98 31.22
CA ILE A 66 -31.32 -6.06 31.73
C ILE A 66 -30.75 -7.49 31.67
N LEU A 67 -30.48 -7.96 30.45
CA LEU A 67 -29.17 -8.53 30.10
C LEU A 67 -29.02 -8.73 28.57
N ALA A 68 -29.22 -7.68 27.77
CA ALA A 68 -28.95 -7.70 26.32
C ALA A 68 -27.86 -6.68 25.99
N GLY A 69 -26.64 -6.91 26.49
CA GLY A 69 -25.57 -5.90 26.41
C GLY A 69 -24.16 -6.49 26.39
N ALA A 70 -23.95 -7.67 25.83
CA ALA A 70 -22.62 -8.25 25.73
C ALA A 70 -22.48 -9.25 24.57
N LEU A 71 -22.48 -8.77 23.32
CA LEU A 71 -21.70 -9.41 22.26
C LEU A 71 -21.53 -8.50 21.03
N ALA A 72 -20.70 -7.47 21.16
CA ALA A 72 -20.14 -6.76 20.00
C ALA A 72 -18.63 -6.70 20.15
N LEU A 73 -17.99 -7.87 20.28
CA LEU A 73 -16.59 -8.03 19.87
C LEU A 73 -16.59 -8.06 18.35
N ALA A 74 -16.69 -6.87 17.75
CA ALA A 74 -16.29 -6.67 16.38
C ALA A 74 -14.79 -6.93 16.34
N SER A 75 -14.42 -8.12 15.85
CA SER A 75 -13.05 -8.47 15.52
C SER A 75 -12.55 -7.46 14.48
N ALA A 76 -11.90 -6.40 14.94
CA ALA A 76 -10.96 -5.65 14.13
C ALA A 76 -9.75 -6.57 13.93
N LEU A 77 -9.88 -7.51 12.99
CA LEU A 77 -8.72 -8.21 12.46
C LEU A 77 -7.78 -7.12 11.94
N PRO A 78 -6.49 -7.13 12.29
CA PRO A 78 -5.55 -6.32 11.56
C PRO A 78 -5.70 -6.73 10.10
N ALA A 79 -6.00 -5.76 9.24
CA ALA A 79 -5.79 -5.91 7.82
C ALA A 79 -4.28 -6.13 7.67
N LEU A 80 -3.86 -7.40 7.72
CA LEU A 80 -2.55 -7.81 7.27
C LEU A 80 -2.50 -7.29 5.83
N ALA A 81 -1.64 -6.31 5.59
CA ALA A 81 -1.23 -5.98 4.24
C ALA A 81 -0.91 -7.32 3.58
N GLY A 82 -1.63 -7.63 2.50
CA GLY A 82 -1.95 -8.99 2.10
C GLY A 82 -0.76 -9.92 1.98
N ASP A 83 -1.03 -11.21 1.93
CA ASP A 83 -0.01 -12.27 1.97
C ASP A 83 0.99 -12.25 0.79
N ILE A 84 0.99 -11.21 -0.04
CA ILE A 84 1.91 -10.96 -1.13
C ILE A 84 3.10 -10.12 -0.67
N VAL A 85 4.29 -10.71 -0.77
CA VAL A 85 5.59 -10.06 -0.62
C VAL A 85 6.14 -9.71 -1.99
N ILE A 86 6.75 -8.54 -2.12
CA ILE A 86 7.30 -8.05 -3.40
C ILE A 86 8.80 -7.92 -3.23
N GLU A 87 9.54 -8.70 -4.01
CA GLU A 87 10.99 -8.80 -3.94
C GLU A 87 11.64 -8.13 -5.15
N ASP A 88 12.79 -7.48 -4.89
CA ASP A 88 13.63 -6.84 -5.91
C ASP A 88 12.87 -5.97 -6.93
N PRO A 89 11.93 -5.09 -6.53
CA PRO A 89 11.24 -4.26 -7.49
C PRO A 89 12.20 -3.22 -8.08
N TYR A 90 12.17 -3.04 -9.40
CA TYR A 90 12.88 -1.96 -10.08
C TYR A 90 12.14 -1.52 -11.34
N ALA A 91 12.23 -0.23 -11.64
CA ALA A 91 11.68 0.36 -12.85
C ALA A 91 12.81 0.75 -13.82
N ARG A 92 12.49 0.83 -15.11
CA ARG A 92 13.42 1.23 -16.15
C ARG A 92 12.70 1.87 -17.34
N ALA A 93 13.31 2.89 -17.93
CA ALA A 93 12.86 3.41 -19.23
C ALA A 93 13.19 2.42 -20.37
N SER A 94 12.27 2.24 -21.33
CA SER A 94 12.49 1.33 -22.48
C SER A 94 13.70 1.77 -23.31
N THR A 95 13.87 3.08 -23.48
CA THR A 95 15.03 3.75 -24.07
C THR A 95 15.26 5.07 -23.34
N MET A 96 16.44 5.68 -23.49
CA MET A 96 16.79 6.95 -22.84
C MET A 96 15.83 8.11 -23.16
N MET A 97 15.13 8.05 -24.30
CA MET A 97 14.23 9.11 -24.79
C MET A 97 12.77 8.65 -24.96
N SER A 98 12.42 7.40 -24.59
CA SER A 98 11.06 6.90 -24.79
C SER A 98 10.10 7.43 -23.74
N LYS A 99 8.86 7.69 -24.15
CA LYS A 99 7.74 7.91 -23.24
C LYS A 99 7.15 6.61 -22.68
N SER A 100 7.91 5.51 -22.73
CA SER A 100 7.54 4.21 -22.18
C SER A 100 8.65 3.67 -21.28
N GLY A 101 8.23 2.88 -20.31
CA GLY A 101 9.11 2.18 -19.38
C GLY A 101 8.49 0.85 -18.96
N ALA A 102 9.25 0.04 -18.25
CA ALA A 102 8.76 -1.19 -17.65
C ALA A 102 9.21 -1.30 -16.20
N ALA A 103 8.39 -1.93 -15.37
CA ALA A 103 8.72 -2.35 -14.03
C ALA A 103 8.78 -3.88 -13.93
N PHE A 104 9.74 -4.33 -13.15
CA PHE A 104 10.10 -5.73 -12.93
C PHE A 104 10.20 -5.97 -11.44
N MET A 105 9.77 -7.14 -10.98
CA MET A 105 9.73 -7.52 -9.57
C MET A 105 9.40 -9.01 -9.45
N THR A 106 9.63 -9.61 -8.29
CA THR A 106 9.11 -10.95 -7.99
C THR A 106 7.97 -10.83 -7.01
N LEU A 107 6.82 -11.40 -7.37
CA LEU A 107 5.65 -11.51 -6.49
C LEU A 107 5.75 -12.84 -5.76
N VAL A 108 5.73 -12.82 -4.43
CA VAL A 108 5.79 -14.02 -3.59
C VAL A 108 4.52 -14.09 -2.76
N ASN A 109 3.69 -15.09 -2.99
CA ASN A 109 2.49 -15.31 -2.20
C ASN A 109 2.83 -16.22 -1.01
N THR A 110 2.81 -15.65 0.18
CA THR A 110 3.02 -16.33 1.47
C THR A 110 1.71 -16.86 2.08
N GLY A 111 0.58 -16.63 1.40
CA GLY A 111 -0.76 -16.99 1.84
C GLY A 111 -1.13 -18.42 1.49
N ALA A 112 -2.29 -18.83 1.99
CA ALA A 112 -2.84 -20.17 1.79
C ALA A 112 -3.75 -20.29 0.55
N GLU A 113 -4.12 -19.17 -0.07
CA GLU A 113 -4.98 -19.10 -1.24
C GLU A 113 -4.22 -18.50 -2.44
N ASP A 114 -4.59 -18.93 -3.64
CA ASP A 114 -4.06 -18.35 -4.88
C ASP A 114 -4.53 -16.90 -4.99
N ASP A 115 -3.66 -16.02 -5.50
CA ASP A 115 -3.99 -14.63 -5.80
C ASP A 115 -3.66 -14.31 -7.26
N ARG A 116 -4.08 -13.14 -7.72
CA ARG A 116 -3.85 -12.68 -9.08
C ARG A 116 -3.64 -11.18 -9.12
N LEU A 117 -2.53 -10.76 -9.70
CA LEU A 117 -2.28 -9.36 -10.04
C LEU A 117 -3.13 -9.00 -11.27
N VAL A 118 -4.19 -8.22 -11.08
CA VAL A 118 -5.15 -7.86 -12.15
C VAL A 118 -4.92 -6.48 -12.74
N ALA A 119 -4.27 -5.59 -12.00
CA ALA A 119 -3.95 -4.26 -12.52
C ALA A 119 -2.74 -3.65 -11.81
N ALA A 120 -2.13 -2.68 -12.46
CA ALA A 120 -1.17 -1.77 -11.85
C ALA A 120 -1.55 -0.33 -12.21
N SER A 121 -1.17 0.62 -11.36
CA SER A 121 -1.36 2.05 -11.61
C SER A 121 -0.20 2.85 -11.01
N SER A 122 0.06 4.02 -11.58
CA SER A 122 1.11 4.92 -11.13
C SER A 122 0.84 6.34 -11.65
N ASP A 123 1.31 7.35 -10.94
CA ASP A 123 1.18 8.77 -11.27
C ASP A 123 2.17 9.24 -12.35
N ILE A 124 3.26 8.48 -12.56
CA ILE A 124 4.31 8.81 -13.53
C ILE A 124 3.94 8.50 -14.98
N ALA A 125 2.80 7.85 -15.24
CA ALA A 125 2.41 7.38 -16.57
C ALA A 125 0.93 7.62 -16.85
N ALA A 126 0.60 7.89 -18.13
CA ALA A 126 -0.78 8.06 -18.55
C ALA A 126 -1.59 6.75 -18.51
N LYS A 127 -0.95 5.62 -18.80
CA LYS A 127 -1.53 4.28 -18.69
C LYS A 127 -0.49 3.29 -18.17
N VAL A 128 -0.93 2.35 -17.34
CA VAL A 128 -0.12 1.24 -16.84
C VAL A 128 -0.84 -0.05 -17.21
N GLU A 129 -0.11 -0.98 -17.82
CA GLU A 129 -0.65 -2.22 -18.37
C GLU A 129 0.20 -3.42 -17.94
N LEU A 130 -0.39 -4.61 -17.93
CA LEU A 130 0.31 -5.87 -17.67
C LEU A 130 0.64 -6.52 -19.01
N HIS A 131 1.92 -6.77 -19.30
CA HIS A 131 2.38 -7.24 -20.61
C HIS A 131 3.15 -8.53 -20.48
N THR A 132 3.00 -9.41 -21.48
CA THR A 132 3.75 -10.66 -21.63
C THR A 132 4.43 -10.71 -22.99
N HIS A 133 5.42 -11.60 -23.14
CA HIS A 133 6.05 -11.88 -24.42
C HIS A 133 5.49 -13.18 -25.00
N ARG A 134 4.85 -13.10 -26.17
CA ARG A 134 4.35 -14.28 -26.90
C ARG A 134 4.97 -14.36 -28.27
N GLU A 135 5.43 -15.55 -28.63
CA GLU A 135 5.87 -15.85 -29.99
C GLU A 135 4.65 -15.94 -30.91
N ASP A 136 4.67 -15.22 -32.03
CA ASP A 136 3.65 -15.38 -33.06
C ASP A 136 3.91 -16.64 -33.90
N ALA A 137 2.93 -17.02 -34.74
CA ALA A 137 3.06 -18.18 -35.64
C ALA A 137 4.22 -18.09 -36.65
N GLY A 138 4.86 -16.92 -36.77
CA GLY A 138 6.02 -16.67 -37.62
C GLY A 138 7.36 -16.66 -36.88
N GLY A 139 7.38 -17.00 -35.58
CA GLY A 139 8.60 -17.02 -34.78
C GLY A 139 9.04 -15.65 -34.25
N VAL A 140 8.17 -14.62 -34.34
CA VAL A 140 8.48 -13.27 -33.87
C VAL A 140 7.91 -13.07 -32.48
N MET A 141 8.78 -12.73 -31.52
CA MET A 141 8.37 -12.34 -30.17
C MET A 141 7.63 -11.00 -30.20
N ARG A 142 6.40 -10.98 -29.71
CA ARG A 142 5.59 -9.77 -29.55
C ARG A 142 5.24 -9.53 -28.09
N MET A 143 5.22 -8.27 -27.70
CA MET A 143 4.70 -7.84 -26.41
C MET A 143 3.17 -7.70 -26.54
N VAL A 144 2.44 -8.37 -25.67
CA VAL A 144 0.97 -8.42 -25.70
C VAL A 144 0.43 -8.09 -24.30
N GLU A 145 -0.60 -7.26 -24.23
CA GLU A 145 -1.32 -6.95 -22.99
C GLU A 145 -2.05 -8.20 -22.48
N VAL A 146 -2.01 -8.43 -21.17
CA VAL A 146 -2.66 -9.53 -20.45
C VAL A 146 -3.77 -8.94 -19.59
N GLU A 147 -4.97 -8.87 -20.14
CA GLU A 147 -6.15 -8.34 -19.42
C GLU A 147 -6.57 -9.25 -18.26
N GLU A 148 -6.28 -10.56 -18.35
CA GLU A 148 -6.57 -11.52 -17.28
C GLU A 148 -5.61 -11.40 -16.09
N GLY A 149 -4.55 -10.60 -16.19
CA GLY A 149 -3.54 -10.47 -15.15
C GLY A 149 -2.65 -11.72 -14.93
N PHE A 150 -1.86 -11.68 -13.86
CA PHE A 150 -0.86 -12.70 -13.54
C PHE A 150 -1.24 -13.48 -12.28
N ALA A 151 -1.36 -14.80 -12.40
CA ALA A 151 -1.64 -15.66 -11.26
C ALA A 151 -0.39 -15.85 -10.38
N VAL A 152 -0.57 -15.72 -9.06
CA VAL A 152 0.44 -15.92 -8.03
C VAL A 152 -0.06 -17.04 -7.09
N PRO A 153 0.39 -18.29 -7.30
CA PRO A 153 -0.13 -19.43 -6.55
C PRO A 153 0.23 -19.35 -5.06
N ALA A 154 -0.61 -19.92 -4.20
CA ALA A 154 -0.41 -20.00 -2.76
C ALA A 154 0.95 -20.62 -2.41
N GLY A 155 1.70 -20.01 -1.50
CA GLY A 155 3.07 -20.43 -1.15
C GLY A 155 4.09 -20.36 -2.30
N GLY A 156 3.71 -19.76 -3.43
CA GLY A 156 4.49 -19.72 -4.66
C GLY A 156 4.99 -18.33 -5.01
N ARG A 157 5.56 -18.21 -6.21
CA ARG A 157 6.06 -16.94 -6.74
C ARG A 157 5.78 -16.79 -8.22
N HIS A 158 5.64 -15.54 -8.65
CA HIS A 158 5.50 -15.14 -10.04
C HIS A 158 6.54 -14.06 -10.36
N GLU A 159 7.39 -14.31 -11.35
CA GLU A 159 8.50 -13.42 -11.69
C GLU A 159 8.13 -12.50 -12.85
N LEU A 160 8.16 -11.20 -12.61
CA LEU A 160 8.01 -10.17 -13.62
C LEU A 160 9.41 -9.74 -14.08
N ALA A 161 9.89 -10.33 -15.17
CA ALA A 161 11.27 -10.19 -15.66
C ALA A 161 11.36 -9.83 -17.15
N ARG A 162 12.55 -9.39 -17.55
CA ARG A 162 12.85 -9.01 -18.94
C ARG A 162 12.70 -10.22 -19.88
N GLY A 163 11.95 -10.03 -20.97
CA GLY A 163 11.67 -11.09 -21.93
C GLY A 163 10.52 -12.02 -21.51
N GLY A 164 9.86 -11.74 -20.37
CA GLY A 164 8.67 -12.43 -19.91
C GLY A 164 7.59 -11.45 -19.50
N ASP A 165 6.91 -11.75 -18.40
CA ASP A 165 5.85 -10.93 -17.84
C ASP A 165 6.42 -9.66 -17.19
N HIS A 166 5.76 -8.52 -17.34
CA HIS A 166 6.22 -7.25 -16.77
C HIS A 166 5.10 -6.21 -16.73
N VAL A 167 5.29 -5.16 -15.92
CA VAL A 167 4.38 -4.01 -15.88
C VAL A 167 4.89 -2.97 -16.87
N MET A 168 4.07 -2.58 -17.85
CA MET A 168 4.40 -1.58 -18.86
C MET A 168 3.84 -0.21 -18.46
N PHE A 169 4.67 0.82 -18.51
CA PHE A 169 4.28 2.22 -18.38
C PHE A 169 4.18 2.85 -19.77
N LEU A 170 3.02 3.40 -20.11
CA LEU A 170 2.76 4.10 -21.36
C LEU A 170 2.46 5.58 -21.12
N GLY A 171 3.11 6.44 -21.88
CA GLY A 171 2.91 7.89 -21.77
C GLY A 171 3.49 8.46 -20.49
N LEU A 172 4.76 8.19 -20.22
CA LEU A 172 5.49 8.76 -19.08
C LEU A 172 5.36 10.28 -19.05
N THR A 173 4.95 10.83 -17.90
CA THR A 173 4.78 12.26 -17.66
C THR A 173 6.11 12.97 -17.42
N ARG A 174 7.11 12.22 -16.97
CA ARG A 174 8.50 12.65 -16.78
C ARG A 174 9.48 11.54 -17.23
N PRO A 175 10.72 11.89 -17.62
CA PRO A 175 11.77 10.89 -17.82
C PRO A 175 12.02 10.09 -16.54
N LEU A 176 12.42 8.82 -16.68
CA LEU A 176 12.91 7.99 -15.58
C LEU A 176 14.43 8.07 -15.54
N GLU A 177 14.98 8.74 -14.54
CA GLU A 177 16.42 8.90 -14.36
C GLU A 177 16.97 7.85 -13.39
N GLN A 178 18.26 7.48 -13.54
CA GLN A 178 18.88 6.50 -12.65
C GLN A 178 18.81 6.97 -11.19
N GLY A 179 18.32 6.11 -10.31
CA GLY A 179 18.20 6.40 -8.88
C GLY A 179 16.91 7.14 -8.50
N ASP A 180 16.05 7.49 -9.45
CA ASP A 180 14.71 7.96 -9.15
C ASP A 180 13.92 6.91 -8.38
N THR A 181 12.93 7.34 -7.60
CA THR A 181 11.93 6.44 -7.02
C THR A 181 10.61 6.60 -7.75
N VAL A 182 9.96 5.47 -8.05
CA VAL A 182 8.64 5.40 -8.67
C VAL A 182 7.72 4.65 -7.73
N THR A 183 6.54 5.23 -7.50
CA THR A 183 5.48 4.58 -6.72
C THR A 183 4.51 3.89 -7.67
N VAL A 184 4.29 2.60 -7.48
CA VAL A 184 3.36 1.78 -8.26
C VAL A 184 2.37 1.13 -7.31
N THR A 185 1.08 1.29 -7.58
CA THR A 185 0.03 0.56 -6.87
C THR A 185 -0.34 -0.67 -7.67
N LEU A 186 -0.08 -1.85 -7.12
CA LEU A 186 -0.47 -3.14 -7.65
C LEU A 186 -1.82 -3.55 -7.06
N ARG A 187 -2.75 -3.97 -7.90
CA ARG A 187 -4.08 -4.42 -7.46
C ARG A 187 -4.21 -5.92 -7.68
N PHE A 188 -4.38 -6.63 -6.58
CA PHE A 188 -4.63 -8.06 -6.50
C PHE A 188 -6.12 -8.34 -6.34
N GLU A 189 -6.56 -9.55 -6.73
CA GLU A 189 -7.96 -9.97 -6.53
C GLU A 189 -8.30 -10.17 -5.05
N THR A 190 -7.39 -10.80 -4.31
CA THR A 190 -7.63 -11.19 -2.91
C THR A 190 -6.90 -10.28 -1.94
N ALA A 191 -5.60 -10.02 -2.15
CA ALA A 191 -4.80 -9.16 -1.27
C ALA A 191 -5.16 -7.66 -1.36
N GLY A 192 -5.92 -7.25 -2.37
CA GLY A 192 -6.31 -5.85 -2.59
C GLY A 192 -5.18 -5.00 -3.18
N GLU A 193 -5.10 -3.73 -2.78
CA GLU A 193 -4.12 -2.80 -3.32
C GLU A 193 -2.84 -2.75 -2.46
N ILE A 194 -1.69 -2.96 -3.10
CA ILE A 194 -0.36 -2.89 -2.50
C ILE A 194 0.42 -1.79 -3.19
N VAL A 195 0.87 -0.81 -2.39
CA VAL A 195 1.71 0.30 -2.87
C VAL A 195 3.17 -0.09 -2.75
N VAL A 196 3.91 0.01 -3.86
CA VAL A 196 5.31 -0.36 -3.98
C VAL A 196 6.11 0.85 -4.40
N GLU A 197 7.11 1.20 -3.62
CA GLU A 197 8.14 2.15 -4.03
C GLU A 197 9.32 1.36 -4.60
N MET A 198 9.67 1.66 -5.85
CA MET A 198 10.75 0.97 -6.54
C MET A 198 11.76 1.96 -7.12
N PRO A 199 13.08 1.67 -7.01
CA PRO A 199 14.10 2.48 -7.64
C PRO A 199 14.10 2.29 -9.16
N VAL A 200 14.44 3.36 -9.87
CA VAL A 200 14.77 3.31 -11.29
C VAL A 200 16.21 2.84 -11.44
N ASP A 201 16.38 1.68 -12.06
CA ASP A 201 17.68 1.10 -12.36
C ASP A 201 17.83 0.85 -13.87
N LEU A 202 18.46 1.81 -14.54
CA LEU A 202 18.76 1.75 -15.97
C LEU A 202 19.96 0.83 -16.26
N GLY A 203 20.80 0.53 -15.25
CA GLY A 203 21.97 -0.34 -15.35
C GLY A 203 21.62 -1.84 -15.22
N ARG A 204 20.58 -2.18 -14.45
CA ARG A 204 20.13 -3.57 -14.27
C ARG A 204 19.65 -4.16 -15.59
N GLY A 205 20.30 -5.25 -16.01
CA GLY A 205 19.99 -5.94 -17.26
C GLY A 205 20.40 -5.18 -18.54
N ALA A 206 21.32 -4.22 -18.49
CA ALA A 206 21.98 -3.70 -19.72
C ALA A 206 22.85 -4.75 -20.44
N MET A 207 23.00 -5.95 -19.87
CA MET A 207 23.79 -7.05 -20.44
C MET A 207 22.88 -8.20 -20.90
N GLY A 208 22.37 -8.06 -22.12
CA GLY A 208 21.76 -9.15 -22.90
C GLY A 208 22.32 -9.12 -24.31
N GLY A 209 23.65 -9.05 -24.41
CA GLY A 209 24.41 -8.90 -25.65
C GLY A 209 25.89 -9.15 -25.38
N GLY A 210 26.19 -10.21 -24.62
CA GLY A 210 27.54 -10.73 -24.53
C GLY A 210 27.93 -11.30 -25.89
N MET A 211 28.45 -10.47 -26.78
CA MET A 211 29.29 -10.92 -27.88
C MET A 211 30.53 -11.56 -27.27
N GLN A 212 30.46 -12.87 -27.08
CA GLN A 212 31.61 -13.72 -26.83
C GLN A 212 32.49 -13.68 -28.09
N MET A 213 33.43 -12.74 -28.12
CA MET A 213 34.54 -12.78 -29.07
C MET A 213 35.47 -13.90 -28.61
N GLY A 214 35.29 -15.07 -29.21
CA GLY A 214 36.20 -16.20 -29.09
C GLY A 214 37.57 -15.88 -29.70
N ASN A 215 38.60 -16.32 -28.99
CA ASN A 215 40.03 -16.12 -29.21
C ASN A 215 40.58 -16.82 -30.46
#